data_AF-A0A2P5W6E4-F1
#
_entry.id   AF-A0A2P5W6E4-F1
#
_cell.length_a   1.000
_cell.length_b   1.000
_cell.length_c   1.000
_cell.angle_alpha   90.00
_cell.angle_beta   90.00
_cell.angle_gamma   90.00
#
_symmetry.space_group_name_H-M   'P 1'
#
loop_
_entity.id
_entity.type
_entity.pdbx_description
1 polymer ?
#
loop_
_entity_poly.entity_id
_entity_poly.type
_entity_poly.pdbx_seq_one_letter_code
_entity_poly.pdbx_strand_id
1 'polypeptide(L)'
;MFLEREERRKRLRRDRSDDRPVHVSQPPVYDHFYQNRNPRSYDKSRIPPGWLDCPSVGQEIGCIIPSKVPLGESYNDCVPPGKRYSFKQVIHQQRVLGRKLGLVIDLTNTSRYYQTTDLKREGIKHVKIQCKGRDSVPENVAVNTFVYEVSQFLLRQKSKKYILVHCTHGHNRTGYMIIHYLMRSQSMSVTQAIKIFNEARPPGIYKPDYIDALYAFYHERRPEMVVCPSTPEWKRSSDLDLNGDAVADDDDDDGGGGPAALPENHETDAVLTNDDILGDEIPRDQLESMRSFCYQTLKLNLGVRGHAQFPGSHPVSLNRDNLQLLRQRYYYATWKADGTRYMMLITVDGCYLIDRSFNFRRVQMRFPARHPNEGIGERTHHFTLLDGEMVIDTLPDSQKQERRYLIYDMMAINTVSIVERPFYERWKMLEKEVIEPRNYERQNIYQSRNPYYRYDLEPFRVRRKDFWLLSTVNKVLKEFIPRLSHEADGLIFQGWDDPYVPRTHEGLLKWKYARLNSVDFLFEISSDDRPQLYLFERGKRKLMDRDTVEFRDVSDPPSSFSGKIIECSWDPDQQVWVYMRIRTDKSTPNDFNTFKKLLEISVLDGLGVLWFLMAAAVQ
;
A
#
# COMPACT_ATOMS: atom_id res chain seq x y z
N MET A 1 -16.99 -8.98 -11.72
CA MET A 1 -15.88 -8.94 -10.74
C MET A 1 -15.11 -7.62 -10.64
N PHE A 2 -14.41 -7.07 -11.66
CA PHE A 2 -13.67 -5.80 -11.47
C PHE A 2 -14.58 -4.55 -11.40
N LEU A 3 -15.54 -4.42 -12.33
CA LEU A 3 -16.54 -3.32 -12.33
C LEU A 3 -17.40 -3.34 -11.06
N GLU A 4 -17.82 -4.53 -10.66
CA GLU A 4 -18.58 -4.82 -9.44
C GLU A 4 -17.86 -4.40 -8.14
N ARG A 5 -16.53 -4.56 -8.09
CA ARG A 5 -15.69 -4.16 -6.95
C ARG A 5 -15.47 -2.64 -6.90
N GLU A 6 -15.36 -1.96 -8.05
CA GLU A 6 -15.35 -0.49 -8.12
C GLU A 6 -16.71 0.12 -7.74
N GLU A 7 -17.81 -0.53 -8.13
CA GLU A 7 -19.17 -0.07 -7.79
C GLU A 7 -19.51 -0.27 -6.32
N ARG A 8 -18.99 -1.31 -5.65
CA ARG A 8 -19.07 -1.47 -4.19
C ARG A 8 -18.40 -0.29 -3.45
N ARG A 9 -17.22 0.16 -3.93
CA ARG A 9 -16.53 1.36 -3.45
C ARG A 9 -17.32 2.65 -3.70
N LYS A 10 -18.03 2.76 -4.83
CA LYS A 10 -18.93 3.89 -5.12
C LYS A 10 -20.22 3.84 -4.29
N ARG A 11 -20.74 2.66 -3.94
CA ARG A 11 -21.92 2.48 -3.06
C ARG A 11 -21.64 2.87 -1.61
N LEU A 12 -20.50 2.47 -1.06
CA LEU A 12 -20.06 2.92 0.27
C LEU A 12 -19.83 4.45 0.36
N ARG A 13 -19.55 5.11 -0.78
CA ARG A 13 -19.53 6.57 -0.90
C ARG A 13 -20.91 7.21 -1.09
N ARG A 14 -21.91 6.46 -1.56
CA ARG A 14 -23.31 6.92 -1.76
C ARG A 14 -24.19 6.69 -0.53
N ASP A 15 -23.93 5.65 0.27
CA ASP A 15 -24.67 5.37 1.52
C ASP A 15 -24.32 6.32 2.68
N ARG A 16 -23.63 7.43 2.40
CA ARG A 16 -23.39 8.53 3.37
C ARG A 16 -23.98 9.87 2.92
N SER A 17 -24.94 9.89 2.01
CA SER A 17 -25.57 11.15 1.59
C SER A 17 -27.07 10.97 1.38
N ASP A 18 -27.84 11.10 2.47
CA ASP A 18 -29.13 11.77 2.39
C ASP A 18 -28.85 13.28 2.32
N ASP A 19 -28.93 13.85 1.12
CA ASP A 19 -29.58 15.15 0.90
C ASP A 19 -29.73 15.44 -0.61
N ARG A 20 -30.89 16.02 -0.94
CA ARG A 20 -31.48 16.15 -2.29
C ARG A 20 -30.68 17.02 -3.28
N PRO A 21 -30.92 16.86 -4.60
CA PRO A 21 -30.10 17.49 -5.65
C PRO A 21 -30.56 18.93 -5.93
N VAL A 22 -29.59 19.85 -6.06
CA VAL A 22 -29.81 21.17 -6.66
C VAL A 22 -28.80 21.37 -7.78
N HIS A 23 -29.33 21.73 -8.95
CA HIS A 23 -28.66 21.97 -10.22
C HIS A 23 -27.31 22.69 -10.09
N VAL A 24 -26.26 22.11 -10.69
CA VAL A 24 -24.96 22.76 -10.89
C VAL A 24 -25.01 23.57 -12.19
N SER A 25 -25.23 24.86 -12.08
CA SER A 25 -24.75 25.85 -13.05
C SER A 25 -23.42 26.41 -12.53
N GLN A 26 -22.34 26.26 -13.30
CA GLN A 26 -21.07 26.97 -13.04
C GLN A 26 -21.32 28.49 -13.07
N PRO A 27 -20.79 29.25 -12.10
CA PRO A 27 -19.78 30.28 -12.46
C PRO A 27 -18.77 30.52 -11.30
N PRO A 28 -18.00 31.63 -11.25
CA PRO A 28 -16.55 31.66 -11.41
C PRO A 28 -15.79 31.84 -10.09
N VAL A 29 -14.47 31.67 -10.18
CA VAL A 29 -13.47 31.96 -9.15
C VAL A 29 -13.63 33.39 -8.62
N TYR A 30 -14.04 33.56 -7.36
CA TYR A 30 -13.76 34.76 -6.55
C TYR A 30 -13.72 34.44 -5.05
N ASP A 31 -12.69 34.99 -4.40
CA ASP A 31 -12.51 35.12 -2.95
C ASP A 31 -13.78 35.68 -2.28
N HIS A 32 -14.27 35.06 -1.21
CA HIS A 32 -14.89 35.78 -0.09
C HIS A 32 -15.07 34.92 1.18
N PHE A 33 -14.36 35.34 2.24
CA PHE A 33 -14.77 35.47 3.65
C PHE A 33 -15.97 34.67 4.16
N TYR A 34 -15.72 33.73 5.08
CA TYR A 34 -16.73 33.18 5.99
C TYR A 34 -16.84 33.99 7.28
N GLN A 35 -18.06 34.41 7.60
CA GLN A 35 -18.43 35.15 8.81
C GLN A 35 -18.51 34.24 10.04
N ASN A 36 -18.05 34.82 11.15
CA ASN A 36 -17.89 34.31 12.51
C ASN A 36 -19.07 33.49 13.07
N ARG A 37 -18.75 32.29 13.59
CA ARG A 37 -19.33 31.78 14.84
C ARG A 37 -18.47 32.30 15.99
N ASN A 38 -19.10 32.83 17.04
CA ASN A 38 -18.46 33.49 18.19
C ASN A 38 -17.17 32.77 18.66
N PRO A 39 -15.99 33.38 18.50
CA PRO A 39 -14.75 32.82 18.99
C PRO A 39 -14.67 33.01 20.50
N ARG A 40 -14.56 31.92 21.27
CA ARG A 40 -13.92 32.01 22.58
C ARG A 40 -12.54 32.62 22.34
N SER A 41 -12.17 33.67 23.08
CA SER A 41 -10.94 34.42 22.86
C SER A 41 -9.71 33.55 23.15
N TYR A 42 -9.17 32.90 22.13
CA TYR A 42 -7.88 32.22 22.21
C TYR A 42 -6.78 33.28 22.36
N ASP A 43 -6.07 33.23 23.48
CA ASP A 43 -4.95 34.13 23.76
C ASP A 43 -3.80 33.83 22.79
N LYS A 44 -3.66 34.68 21.77
CA LYS A 44 -2.67 34.55 20.68
C LYS A 44 -1.22 34.62 21.16
N SER A 45 -0.98 34.92 22.45
CA SER A 45 0.34 35.22 23.02
C SER A 45 0.86 34.19 24.02
N ARG A 46 0.09 33.14 24.39
CA ARG A 46 0.54 32.19 25.42
C ARG A 46 1.69 31.30 24.93
N ILE A 47 2.83 31.37 25.62
CA ILE A 47 4.01 30.52 25.37
C ILE A 47 3.66 29.06 25.65
N PRO A 48 4.11 28.08 24.84
CA PRO A 48 3.88 26.68 25.12
C PRO A 48 4.49 26.26 26.47
N PRO A 49 3.78 25.47 27.30
CA PRO A 49 4.31 24.98 28.57
C PRO A 49 5.67 24.29 28.40
N GLY A 50 6.61 24.59 29.31
CA GLY A 50 7.98 24.07 29.28
C GLY A 50 8.86 24.57 28.13
N TRP A 51 8.39 25.47 27.28
CA TRP A 51 9.19 25.96 26.13
C TRP A 51 10.36 26.85 26.54
N LEU A 52 10.21 27.65 27.61
CA LEU A 52 11.23 28.61 28.06
C LEU A 52 12.53 27.91 28.47
N ASP A 53 12.41 26.85 29.27
CA ASP A 53 13.57 26.14 29.84
C ASP A 53 13.99 24.92 29.00
N CYS A 54 13.19 24.56 27.98
CA CYS A 54 13.60 23.59 26.97
C CYS A 54 14.83 24.10 26.19
N PRO A 55 15.92 23.31 26.07
CA PRO A 55 17.09 23.67 25.30
C PRO A 55 16.73 24.03 23.85
N SER A 56 17.32 25.07 23.27
CA SER A 56 16.82 25.61 22.00
C SER A 56 17.08 24.72 20.77
N VAL A 57 18.30 24.18 20.64
CA VAL A 57 18.74 23.44 19.44
C VAL A 57 19.66 22.27 19.83
N GLY A 58 19.68 21.20 19.03
CA GLY A 58 20.64 20.10 19.16
C GLY A 58 21.80 20.23 18.16
N GLN A 59 22.72 19.26 18.20
CA GLN A 59 23.77 19.09 17.20
C GLN A 59 23.18 18.57 15.87
N GLU A 60 23.88 18.81 14.77
CA GLU A 60 23.45 18.27 13.48
C GLU A 60 23.62 16.75 13.42
N ILE A 61 22.64 16.10 12.80
CA ILE A 61 22.70 14.71 12.39
C ILE A 61 22.80 14.73 10.86
N GLY A 62 24.03 14.64 10.35
CA GLY A 62 24.32 14.86 8.94
C GLY A 62 24.05 16.31 8.52
N CYS A 63 22.90 16.54 7.88
CA CYS A 63 22.45 17.89 7.49
C CYS A 63 21.15 18.31 8.20
N ILE A 64 20.67 17.53 9.17
CA ILE A 64 19.42 17.77 9.90
C ILE A 64 19.73 18.33 11.28
N ILE A 65 19.08 19.42 11.66
CA ILE A 65 19.24 20.10 12.95
C ILE A 65 17.92 20.00 13.72
N PRO A 66 17.85 19.19 14.79
CA PRO A 66 16.68 19.15 15.66
C PRO A 66 16.60 20.42 16.51
N SER A 67 15.42 21.02 16.58
CA SER A 67 15.19 22.29 17.27
C SER A 67 13.83 22.30 17.97
N LYS A 68 13.70 23.08 19.05
CA LYS A 68 12.38 23.53 19.52
C LYS A 68 11.79 24.53 18.53
N VAL A 69 10.47 24.80 18.62
CA VAL A 69 9.84 25.79 17.73
C VAL A 69 10.39 27.20 17.98
N PRO A 70 10.85 27.93 16.96
CA PRO A 70 11.11 29.36 17.10
C PRO A 70 9.81 30.14 17.22
N LEU A 71 9.74 31.09 18.16
CA LEU A 71 8.57 31.95 18.33
C LEU A 71 8.75 33.28 17.58
N GLY A 72 7.68 33.72 16.92
CA GLY A 72 7.61 34.99 16.21
C GLY A 72 7.57 36.19 17.16
N GLU A 73 7.66 37.39 16.59
CA GLU A 73 7.74 38.64 17.34
C GLU A 73 6.52 38.92 18.24
N SER A 74 5.36 38.31 17.93
CA SER A 74 4.14 38.40 18.74
C SER A 74 4.29 37.82 20.15
N TYR A 75 5.34 37.06 20.43
CA TYR A 75 5.63 36.49 21.74
C TYR A 75 6.71 37.27 22.52
N ASN A 76 7.26 38.35 21.95
CA ASN A 76 8.41 39.05 22.52
C ASN A 76 8.16 39.66 23.91
N ASP A 77 6.91 40.03 24.20
CA ASP A 77 6.49 40.61 25.48
C ASP A 77 6.28 39.53 26.55
N CYS A 78 6.00 38.29 26.13
CA CYS A 78 5.83 37.15 27.03
C CYS A 78 7.15 36.42 27.30
N VAL A 79 8.17 36.58 26.44
CA VAL A 79 9.46 35.90 26.56
C VAL A 79 10.49 36.84 27.20
N PRO A 80 11.08 36.47 28.37
CA PRO A 80 12.10 37.27 29.01
C PRO A 80 13.28 37.62 28.09
N PRO A 81 13.86 38.83 28.21
CA PRO A 81 15.10 39.17 27.51
C PRO A 81 16.18 38.12 27.74
N GLY A 82 16.92 37.74 26.69
CA GLY A 82 17.93 36.68 26.74
C GLY A 82 17.40 35.25 26.51
N LYS A 83 16.10 34.98 26.73
CA LYS A 83 15.46 33.68 26.41
C LYS A 83 14.74 33.66 25.06
N ARG A 84 14.78 34.76 24.30
CA ARG A 84 14.19 34.85 22.96
C ARG A 84 14.81 33.85 22.01
N TYR A 85 13.97 33.16 21.23
CA TYR A 85 14.38 32.20 20.21
C TYR A 85 13.45 32.32 19.00
N SER A 86 13.76 33.28 18.12
CA SER A 86 13.07 33.57 16.86
C SER A 86 13.86 33.08 15.65
N PHE A 87 13.25 32.97 14.47
CA PHE A 87 13.98 32.56 13.27
C PHE A 87 15.16 33.47 12.92
N LYS A 88 15.07 34.78 13.20
CA LYS A 88 16.19 35.72 13.07
C LYS A 88 17.40 35.24 13.89
N GLN A 89 17.16 34.84 15.14
CA GLN A 89 18.21 34.31 16.02
C GLN A 89 18.68 32.93 15.57
N VAL A 90 17.78 32.03 15.18
CA VAL A 90 18.14 30.69 14.68
C VAL A 90 19.06 30.80 13.46
N ILE A 91 18.67 31.58 12.47
CA ILE A 91 19.44 31.76 11.23
C ILE A 91 20.82 32.35 11.54
N HIS A 92 20.87 33.37 12.41
CA HIS A 92 22.15 33.96 12.83
C HIS A 92 23.04 32.93 13.55
N GLN A 93 22.51 32.21 14.54
CA GLN A 93 23.24 31.18 15.29
C GLN A 93 23.79 30.09 14.36
N GLN A 94 22.98 29.58 13.43
CA GLN A 94 23.44 28.57 12.49
C GLN A 94 24.50 29.12 11.52
N ARG A 95 24.39 30.38 11.07
CA ARG A 95 25.43 31.02 10.24
C ARG A 95 26.76 31.16 10.97
N VAL A 96 26.74 31.52 12.25
CA VAL A 96 27.96 31.59 13.09
C VAL A 96 28.64 30.23 13.17
N LEU A 97 27.87 29.14 13.20
CA LEU A 97 28.38 27.77 13.15
C LEU A 97 28.78 27.30 11.74
N GLY A 98 28.78 28.19 10.74
CA GLY A 98 29.09 27.86 9.34
C GLY A 98 27.98 27.10 8.61
N ARG A 99 26.76 27.04 9.17
CA ARG A 99 25.63 26.27 8.64
C ARG A 99 24.61 27.19 7.97
N LYS A 100 24.44 27.02 6.65
CA LYS A 100 23.38 27.71 5.89
C LYS A 100 22.11 26.88 5.85
N LEU A 101 21.04 27.35 6.47
CA LEU A 101 19.71 26.73 6.37
C LEU A 101 19.16 26.85 4.94
N GLY A 102 18.48 25.81 4.47
CA GLY A 102 17.76 25.83 3.20
C GLY A 102 16.36 25.22 3.24
N LEU A 103 16.03 24.48 4.30
CA LEU A 103 14.72 23.90 4.53
C LEU A 103 14.38 23.97 6.03
N VAL A 104 13.12 24.29 6.33
CA VAL A 104 12.51 24.14 7.65
C VAL A 104 11.35 23.16 7.52
N ILE A 105 11.34 22.11 8.34
CA ILE A 105 10.22 21.18 8.48
C ILE A 105 9.56 21.40 9.84
N ASP A 106 8.31 21.81 9.79
CA ASP A 106 7.47 22.13 10.94
C ASP A 106 6.48 21.00 11.21
N LEU A 107 6.64 20.34 12.35
CA LEU A 107 5.85 19.18 12.78
C LEU A 107 4.68 19.55 13.72
N THR A 108 4.46 20.84 13.98
CA THR A 108 3.43 21.27 14.94
C THR A 108 2.03 21.24 14.32
N ASN A 109 0.99 20.97 15.13
CA ASN A 109 -0.42 20.95 14.69
C ASN A 109 -1.06 22.35 14.64
N THR A 110 -0.27 23.42 14.74
CA THR A 110 -0.76 24.80 14.83
C THR A 110 0.07 25.73 13.96
N SER A 111 -0.51 26.82 13.50
CA SER A 111 0.19 27.86 12.72
C SER A 111 0.43 29.15 13.51
N ARG A 112 0.19 29.13 14.84
CA ARG A 112 0.24 30.33 15.69
C ARG A 112 1.65 30.83 16.01
N TYR A 113 2.65 29.96 15.93
CA TYR A 113 3.98 30.25 16.50
C TYR A 113 4.80 31.29 15.75
N TYR A 114 4.72 31.32 14.42
CA TYR A 114 5.51 32.24 13.61
C TYR A 114 4.94 32.39 12.20
N GLN A 115 5.33 33.47 11.52
CA GLN A 115 5.06 33.66 10.09
C GLN A 115 6.21 33.14 9.24
N THR A 116 5.92 32.62 8.05
CA THR A 116 6.94 32.06 7.14
C THR A 116 7.60 33.10 6.23
N THR A 117 7.21 34.37 6.37
CA THR A 117 7.72 35.50 5.57
C THR A 117 9.23 35.71 5.74
N ASP A 118 9.73 35.60 6.97
CA ASP A 118 11.16 35.72 7.27
C ASP A 118 11.98 34.59 6.62
N LEU A 119 11.45 33.36 6.61
CA LEU A 119 12.08 32.21 5.96
C LEU A 119 12.16 32.39 4.44
N LYS A 120 11.07 32.85 3.82
CA LYS A 120 11.00 33.11 2.38
C LYS A 120 12.01 34.18 1.95
N ARG A 121 12.15 35.26 2.74
CA ARG A 121 13.12 36.34 2.47
C ARG A 121 14.56 35.84 2.43
N GLU A 122 14.86 34.84 3.27
CA GLU A 122 16.18 34.22 3.38
C GLU A 122 16.39 33.06 2.38
N GLY A 123 15.42 32.81 1.49
CA GLY A 123 15.48 31.73 0.51
C GLY A 123 15.40 30.33 1.11
N ILE A 124 14.76 30.20 2.28
CA ILE A 124 14.58 28.95 3.02
C ILE A 124 13.19 28.39 2.70
N LYS A 125 13.13 27.15 2.16
CA LYS A 125 11.84 26.46 1.93
C LYS A 125 11.22 26.12 3.30
N HIS A 126 9.92 26.30 3.44
CA HIS A 126 9.16 25.84 4.62
C HIS A 126 8.20 24.72 4.20
N VAL A 127 8.20 23.63 4.95
CA VAL A 127 7.31 22.49 4.77
C VAL A 127 6.60 22.22 6.09
N LYS A 128 5.27 22.22 6.07
CA LYS A 128 4.43 21.93 7.23
C LYS A 128 3.92 20.49 7.13
N ILE A 129 4.23 19.66 8.13
CA ILE A 129 3.69 18.30 8.27
C ILE A 129 2.94 18.28 9.60
N GLN A 130 1.62 18.45 9.54
CA GLN A 130 0.80 18.53 10.75
C GLN A 130 0.71 17.15 11.40
N CYS A 131 1.37 16.98 12.54
CA CYS A 131 1.23 15.78 13.37
C CYS A 131 0.18 16.04 14.45
N LYS A 132 -0.87 15.20 14.50
CA LYS A 132 -1.92 15.25 15.53
C LYS A 132 -1.33 15.30 16.95
N GLY A 133 -2.04 15.98 17.85
CA GLY A 133 -1.69 16.11 19.27
C GLY A 133 -2.12 14.90 20.12
N ARG A 134 -1.55 14.83 21.33
CA ARG A 134 -1.77 13.85 22.43
C ARG A 134 -1.46 12.37 22.11
N ASP A 135 -0.64 11.78 23.01
CA ASP A 135 -0.31 10.36 23.24
C ASP A 135 -0.32 9.39 22.05
N SER A 136 0.01 9.92 20.87
CA SER A 136 0.13 9.17 19.64
C SER A 136 1.41 9.58 18.92
N VAL A 137 2.00 8.61 18.24
CA VAL A 137 3.12 8.85 17.34
C VAL A 137 2.62 9.40 16.00
N PRO A 138 3.45 10.13 15.24
CA PRO A 138 3.09 10.57 13.90
C PRO A 138 2.61 9.42 13.01
N GLU A 139 1.53 9.65 12.26
CA GLU A 139 1.01 8.67 11.30
C GLU A 139 2.05 8.33 10.21
N ASN A 140 2.01 7.10 9.71
CA ASN A 140 2.96 6.61 8.70
C ASN A 140 3.00 7.47 7.43
N VAL A 141 1.87 8.07 7.02
CA VAL A 141 1.80 8.98 5.86
C VAL A 141 2.61 10.26 6.12
N ALA A 142 2.56 10.79 7.34
CA ALA A 142 3.37 11.94 7.75
C ALA A 142 4.86 11.58 7.77
N VAL A 143 5.21 10.38 8.24
CA VAL A 143 6.59 9.85 8.18
C VAL A 143 7.07 9.71 6.74
N ASN A 144 6.26 9.14 5.84
CA ASN A 144 6.59 8.98 4.43
C ASN A 144 6.84 10.35 3.77
N THR A 145 6.01 11.34 4.09
CA THR A 145 6.19 12.73 3.62
C THR A 145 7.48 13.35 4.14
N PHE A 146 7.78 13.19 5.43
CA PHE A 146 9.01 13.69 6.03
C PHE A 146 10.25 13.10 5.35
N VAL A 147 10.31 11.77 5.23
CA VAL A 147 11.46 11.05 4.65
C VAL A 147 11.66 11.45 3.19
N TYR A 148 10.57 11.60 2.42
CA TYR A 148 10.62 12.04 1.04
C TYR A 148 11.16 13.47 0.91
N GLU A 149 10.63 14.43 1.67
CA GLU A 149 11.06 15.83 1.62
C GLU A 149 12.53 16.00 2.00
N VAL A 150 12.99 15.31 3.05
CA VAL A 150 14.40 15.31 3.45
C VAL A 150 15.27 14.73 2.33
N SER A 151 14.92 13.55 1.81
CA SER A 151 15.68 12.88 0.75
C SER A 151 15.75 13.73 -0.52
N GLN A 152 14.63 14.26 -0.97
CA GLN A 152 14.59 15.12 -2.18
C GLN A 152 15.36 16.40 -1.99
N PHE A 153 15.27 17.03 -0.82
CA PHE A 153 16.03 18.23 -0.54
C PHE A 153 17.52 17.95 -0.63
N LEU A 154 18.01 16.90 0.02
CA LEU A 154 19.43 16.51 0.02
C LEU A 154 19.93 16.11 -1.37
N LEU A 155 19.15 15.32 -2.12
CA LEU A 155 19.51 14.90 -3.48
C LEU A 155 19.62 16.08 -4.47
N ARG A 156 18.80 17.12 -4.31
CA ARG A 156 18.75 18.27 -5.23
C ARG A 156 19.72 19.40 -4.86
N GLN A 157 20.45 19.29 -3.75
CA GLN A 157 21.35 20.37 -3.34
C GLN A 157 22.54 20.51 -4.27
N LYS A 158 22.79 21.73 -4.75
CA LYS A 158 24.03 22.11 -5.46
C LYS A 158 25.17 22.47 -4.51
N SER A 159 24.83 22.85 -3.28
CA SER A 159 25.76 23.29 -2.23
C SER A 159 25.21 22.83 -0.88
N LYS A 160 26.07 22.40 0.04
CA LYS A 160 25.67 21.90 1.37
C LYS A 160 24.81 22.93 2.10
N LYS A 161 23.54 22.59 2.35
CA LYS A 161 22.58 23.34 3.15
C LYS A 161 21.93 22.42 4.17
N TYR A 162 21.50 23.03 5.28
CA TYR A 162 20.95 22.31 6.42
C TYR A 162 19.43 22.41 6.49
N ILE A 163 18.83 21.41 7.13
CA ILE A 163 17.39 21.28 7.38
C ILE A 163 17.17 21.52 8.87
N LEU A 164 16.37 22.51 9.24
CA LEU A 164 15.89 22.66 10.62
C LEU A 164 14.59 21.87 10.77
N VAL A 165 14.54 20.92 11.70
CA VAL A 165 13.33 20.14 11.99
C VAL A 165 12.87 20.46 13.40
N HIS A 166 11.61 20.87 13.55
CA HIS A 166 11.07 21.18 14.86
C HIS A 166 9.65 20.66 15.06
N CYS A 167 9.34 20.29 16.29
CA CYS A 167 7.99 20.26 16.83
C CYS A 167 7.88 21.38 17.88
N THR A 168 7.03 21.27 18.90
CA THR A 168 6.96 22.26 19.97
C THR A 168 8.29 22.34 20.74
N HIS A 169 8.77 21.21 21.27
CA HIS A 169 10.00 21.13 22.07
C HIS A 169 11.21 20.54 21.32
N GLY A 170 10.98 19.89 20.18
CA GLY A 170 12.07 19.34 19.35
C GLY A 170 12.65 17.99 19.81
N HIS A 171 11.88 17.21 20.58
CA HIS A 171 12.33 15.93 21.15
C HIS A 171 11.54 14.72 20.59
N ASN A 172 10.36 14.40 21.10
CA ASN A 172 9.65 13.15 20.74
C ASN A 172 9.27 13.05 19.25
N ARG A 173 8.37 13.93 18.75
CA ARG A 173 7.97 13.96 17.32
C ARG A 173 9.15 14.19 16.37
N THR A 174 10.05 15.10 16.72
CA THR A 174 11.25 15.40 15.92
C THR A 174 12.19 14.19 15.84
N GLY A 175 12.45 13.55 16.97
CA GLY A 175 13.28 12.35 17.05
C GLY A 175 12.69 11.19 16.28
N TYR A 176 11.40 10.95 16.42
CA TYR A 176 10.69 9.89 15.69
C TYR A 176 10.83 10.02 14.18
N MET A 177 10.58 11.24 13.66
CA MET A 177 10.75 11.54 12.24
C MET A 177 12.19 11.35 11.77
N ILE A 178 13.16 11.88 12.53
CA ILE A 178 14.59 11.79 12.17
C ILE A 178 15.06 10.33 12.20
N ILE A 179 14.69 9.55 13.21
CA ILE A 179 15.05 8.13 13.32
C ILE A 179 14.48 7.35 12.13
N HIS A 180 13.22 7.57 11.74
CA HIS A 180 12.67 6.95 10.53
C HIS A 180 13.46 7.30 9.26
N TYR A 181 13.93 8.53 9.12
CA TYR A 181 14.80 8.92 8.02
C TYR A 181 16.16 8.20 8.08
N LEU A 182 16.79 8.12 9.26
CA LEU A 182 18.07 7.41 9.43
C LEU A 182 17.93 5.93 9.04
N MET A 183 16.92 5.25 9.57
CA MET A 183 16.63 3.84 9.29
C MET A 183 16.33 3.55 7.81
N ARG A 184 15.89 4.54 7.03
CA ARG A 184 15.55 4.40 5.60
C ARG A 184 16.64 4.93 4.66
N SER A 185 17.67 5.58 5.19
CA SER A 185 18.78 6.15 4.41
C SER A 185 20.11 5.45 4.67
N GLN A 186 20.23 4.70 5.77
CA GLN A 186 21.45 4.04 6.20
C GLN A 186 21.12 2.65 6.77
N SER A 187 22.04 1.70 6.59
CA SER A 187 21.92 0.36 7.18
C SER A 187 22.30 0.42 8.67
N MET A 188 21.32 0.51 9.55
CA MET A 188 21.50 0.52 11.01
C MET A 188 20.28 -0.09 11.73
N SER A 189 20.44 -0.41 13.02
CA SER A 189 19.33 -0.84 13.89
C SER A 189 18.60 0.33 14.54
N VAL A 190 17.37 0.07 15.03
CA VAL A 190 16.58 1.07 15.77
C VAL A 190 17.35 1.59 16.98
N THR A 191 18.05 0.70 17.70
CA THR A 191 18.90 1.06 18.84
C THR A 191 19.98 2.07 18.46
N GLN A 192 20.67 1.85 17.33
CA GLN A 192 21.72 2.74 16.85
C GLN A 192 21.15 4.10 16.46
N ALA A 193 20.02 4.13 15.75
CA ALA A 193 19.37 5.36 15.34
C ALA A 193 18.87 6.20 16.53
N ILE A 194 18.29 5.54 17.56
CA ILE A 194 17.90 6.19 18.82
C ILE A 194 19.13 6.80 19.50
N LYS A 195 20.25 6.07 19.57
CA LYS A 195 21.48 6.55 20.18
C LYS A 195 22.01 7.80 19.48
N ILE A 196 22.08 7.79 18.14
CA ILE A 196 22.49 8.96 17.33
C ILE A 196 21.62 10.19 17.65
N PHE A 197 20.30 10.01 17.74
CA PHE A 197 19.40 11.12 18.07
C PHE A 197 19.58 11.61 19.51
N ASN A 198 19.75 10.70 20.46
CA ASN A 198 19.98 11.05 21.87
C ASN A 198 21.27 11.86 22.05
N GLU A 199 22.37 11.43 21.44
CA GLU A 199 23.65 12.15 21.49
C GLU A 199 23.57 13.54 20.87
N ALA A 200 22.86 13.68 19.76
CA ALA A 200 22.68 14.97 19.10
C ALA A 200 21.68 15.90 19.81
N ARG A 201 20.68 15.34 20.49
CA ARG A 201 19.61 16.11 21.16
C ARG A 201 19.26 15.51 22.52
N PRO A 202 20.14 15.59 23.54
CA PRO A 202 19.89 15.01 24.85
C PRO A 202 18.61 15.56 25.51
N PRO A 203 17.81 14.73 26.22
CA PRO A 203 18.02 13.30 26.47
C PRO A 203 17.46 12.39 25.35
N GLY A 204 17.15 12.94 24.18
CA GLY A 204 16.52 12.23 23.07
C GLY A 204 15.00 12.20 23.19
N ILE A 205 14.41 11.08 22.77
CA ILE A 205 12.98 10.78 22.96
C ILE A 205 12.78 10.31 24.40
N TYR A 206 11.87 10.96 25.12
CA TYR A 206 11.58 10.68 26.54
C TYR A 206 10.15 10.15 26.77
N LYS A 207 9.36 9.96 25.72
CA LYS A 207 8.08 9.24 25.79
C LYS A 207 8.27 7.77 25.36
N PRO A 208 7.97 6.78 26.22
CA PRO A 208 8.16 5.35 25.91
C PRO A 208 7.43 4.89 24.65
N ASP A 209 6.17 5.31 24.45
CA ASP A 209 5.34 4.89 23.31
C ASP A 209 6.00 5.16 21.95
N TYR A 210 6.79 6.23 21.86
CA TYR A 210 7.53 6.57 20.65
C TYR A 210 8.66 5.58 20.36
N ILE A 211 9.36 5.12 21.40
CA ILE A 211 10.42 4.13 21.29
C ILE A 211 9.81 2.77 20.93
N ASP A 212 8.74 2.39 21.61
CA ASP A 212 8.07 1.10 21.37
C ASP A 212 7.46 1.04 19.97
N ALA A 213 6.85 2.13 19.50
CA ALA A 213 6.36 2.24 18.13
C ALA A 213 7.48 2.10 17.07
N LEU A 214 8.70 2.59 17.34
CA LEU A 214 9.84 2.42 16.42
C LEU A 214 10.24 0.95 16.30
N TYR A 215 10.40 0.24 17.44
CA TYR A 215 10.73 -1.19 17.43
C TYR A 215 9.64 -2.03 16.78
N ALA A 216 8.37 -1.73 17.09
CA ALA A 216 7.22 -2.38 16.49
C ALA A 216 7.19 -2.18 14.97
N PHE A 217 7.34 -0.93 14.50
CA PHE A 217 7.33 -0.61 13.07
C PHE A 217 8.43 -1.36 12.31
N TYR A 218 9.66 -1.37 12.82
CA TYR A 218 10.80 -2.02 12.13
C TYR A 218 10.91 -3.52 12.40
N HIS A 219 9.95 -4.12 13.11
CA HIS A 219 9.94 -5.53 13.52
C HIS A 219 11.21 -5.94 14.29
N GLU A 220 11.85 -5.00 14.98
CA GLU A 220 13.01 -5.29 15.82
C GLU A 220 12.56 -5.60 17.25
N ARG A 221 13.31 -6.47 17.94
CA ARG A 221 13.07 -6.70 19.38
C ARG A 221 13.76 -5.60 20.17
N ARG A 222 13.02 -4.92 21.05
CA ARG A 222 13.59 -3.93 21.97
C ARG A 222 14.57 -4.61 22.94
N PRO A 223 15.87 -4.24 22.96
CA PRO A 223 16.82 -4.76 23.93
C PRO A 223 16.52 -4.21 25.33
N GLU A 224 16.78 -5.01 26.37
CA GLU A 224 16.57 -4.61 27.78
C GLU A 224 17.42 -3.40 28.18
N MET A 225 18.61 -3.25 27.58
CA MET A 225 19.50 -2.11 27.80
C MET A 225 18.94 -0.76 27.32
N VAL A 226 17.89 -0.75 26.49
CA VAL A 226 17.29 0.48 25.97
C VAL A 226 16.26 0.99 26.97
N VAL A 227 16.72 1.87 27.85
CA VAL A 227 15.89 2.56 28.85
C VAL A 227 15.43 3.90 28.29
N CYS A 228 14.12 4.16 28.36
CA CYS A 228 13.57 5.47 28.03
C CYS A 228 13.99 6.48 29.11
N PRO A 229 14.58 7.62 28.75
CA PRO A 229 14.83 8.71 29.70
C PRO A 229 13.56 9.13 30.42
N SER A 230 13.70 9.60 31.66
CA SER A 230 12.59 10.23 32.39
C SER A 230 12.20 11.56 31.75
N THR A 231 10.94 11.96 31.93
CA THR A 231 10.45 13.27 31.49
C THR A 231 11.34 14.37 32.06
N PRO A 232 11.93 15.24 31.20
CA PRO A 232 12.83 16.29 31.65
C PRO A 232 12.18 17.28 32.62
N GLU A 233 12.95 17.84 33.55
CA GLU A 233 12.48 18.81 34.55
C GLU A 233 11.77 20.01 33.94
N TRP A 234 12.33 20.58 32.86
CA TRP A 234 11.73 21.71 32.15
C TRP A 234 10.35 21.42 31.55
N LYS A 235 9.95 20.14 31.45
CA LYS A 235 8.63 19.73 30.98
C LYS A 235 7.66 19.39 32.11
N ARG A 236 8.14 19.10 33.33
CA ARG A 236 7.26 18.78 34.45
C ARG A 236 6.46 20.03 34.80
N SER A 237 5.13 19.92 34.82
CA SER A 237 4.26 21.02 35.25
C SER A 237 4.66 21.45 36.66
N SER A 238 4.85 22.75 36.87
CA SER A 238 5.09 23.35 38.19
C SER A 238 3.82 23.50 39.02
N ASP A 239 2.65 23.23 38.42
CA ASP A 239 1.37 23.39 39.09
C ASP A 239 1.04 22.09 39.82
N LEU A 240 1.21 22.13 41.15
CA LEU A 240 0.65 21.15 42.07
C LEU A 240 -0.81 21.55 42.33
N ASP A 241 -1.72 20.58 42.37
CA ASP A 241 -3.10 20.83 42.75
C ASP A 241 -3.20 21.17 44.25
N LEU A 242 -4.39 21.54 44.73
CA LEU A 242 -4.63 21.89 46.14
C LEU A 242 -4.36 20.72 47.12
N ASN A 243 -4.07 19.51 46.61
CA ASN A 243 -3.72 18.32 47.38
C ASN A 243 -2.22 17.96 47.30
N GLY A 244 -1.40 18.71 46.54
CA GLY A 244 0.03 18.45 46.40
C GLY A 244 0.38 17.37 45.36
N ASP A 245 -0.58 16.99 44.52
CA ASP A 245 -0.36 16.11 43.37
C ASP A 245 -0.11 16.95 42.11
N ALA A 246 0.68 16.44 41.16
CA ALA A 246 0.90 17.12 39.89
C ALA A 246 -0.43 17.24 39.13
N VAL A 247 -0.83 18.47 38.76
CA VAL A 247 -2.04 18.70 37.97
C VAL A 247 -1.92 17.93 36.65
N ALA A 248 -2.95 17.17 36.28
CA ALA A 248 -2.99 16.50 34.98
C ALA A 248 -2.85 17.54 33.87
N ASP A 249 -1.89 17.30 32.97
CA ASP A 249 -1.52 18.22 31.89
C ASP A 249 -2.75 18.59 31.02
N ASP A 250 -3.25 19.82 31.15
CA ASP A 250 -4.16 20.48 30.19
C ASP A 250 -3.39 20.91 28.92
N ASP A 251 -2.43 20.10 28.51
CA ASP A 251 -1.42 20.44 27.53
C ASP A 251 -1.98 20.42 26.10
N ASP A 252 -1.70 21.53 25.45
CA ASP A 252 -1.88 21.86 24.05
C ASP A 252 -3.32 22.18 23.60
N ASP A 253 -3.39 23.36 22.97
CA ASP A 253 -4.51 24.05 22.31
C ASP A 253 -5.19 23.18 21.22
N ASP A 254 -5.77 22.06 21.61
CA ASP A 254 -6.48 21.12 20.74
C ASP A 254 -7.77 20.66 21.45
N GLY A 255 -8.89 20.83 20.75
CA GLY A 255 -10.23 20.60 21.28
C GLY A 255 -10.41 19.21 21.87
N GLY A 256 -11.13 19.16 23.00
CA GLY A 256 -11.37 17.94 23.76
C GLY A 256 -11.89 16.77 22.92
N GLY A 257 -11.11 15.70 22.93
CA GLY A 257 -11.57 14.32 22.83
C GLY A 257 -10.92 13.58 23.98
N GLY A 258 -11.70 12.81 24.74
CA GLY A 258 -11.21 11.97 25.83
C GLY A 258 -10.17 10.95 25.36
N PRO A 259 -9.57 10.17 26.28
CA PRO A 259 -8.49 9.26 25.96
C PRO A 259 -8.94 8.29 24.85
N ALA A 260 -8.37 8.45 23.65
CA ALA A 260 -8.38 7.39 22.68
C ALA A 260 -7.40 6.35 23.22
N ALA A 261 -7.94 5.30 23.83
CA ALA A 261 -7.18 4.11 24.10
C ALA A 261 -6.40 3.77 22.83
N LEU A 262 -5.11 3.46 22.99
CA LEU A 262 -4.38 2.68 22.01
C LEU A 262 -5.32 1.54 21.56
N PRO A 263 -5.40 1.19 20.27
CA PRO A 263 -5.92 -0.11 19.95
C PRO A 263 -4.98 -1.09 20.67
N GLU A 264 -5.42 -1.56 21.84
CA GLU A 264 -4.98 -2.86 22.31
C GLU A 264 -5.15 -3.77 21.11
N ASN A 265 -4.09 -4.49 20.76
CA ASN A 265 -4.19 -5.65 19.90
C ASN A 265 -5.06 -6.68 20.64
N HIS A 266 -6.34 -6.40 20.80
CA HIS A 266 -7.32 -7.43 20.72
C HIS A 266 -7.16 -7.99 19.31
N GLU A 267 -6.50 -9.14 19.24
CA GLU A 267 -6.82 -10.20 18.27
C GLU A 267 -8.34 -10.45 18.36
N THR A 268 -9.12 -9.49 17.88
CA THR A 268 -10.34 -9.82 17.18
C THR A 268 -9.83 -10.52 15.95
N ASP A 269 -10.22 -11.79 15.78
CA ASP A 269 -10.05 -12.55 14.55
C ASP A 269 -10.81 -11.83 13.43
N ALA A 270 -10.29 -10.67 13.02
CA ALA A 270 -10.80 -9.91 11.90
C ALA A 270 -10.49 -10.76 10.68
N VAL A 271 -11.53 -11.37 10.15
CA VAL A 271 -11.47 -12.18 8.93
C VAL A 271 -10.76 -11.36 7.87
N LEU A 272 -9.60 -11.84 7.45
CA LEU A 272 -8.79 -11.17 6.43
C LEU A 272 -9.57 -11.23 5.12
N THR A 273 -9.58 -10.11 4.39
CA THR A 273 -10.24 -10.03 3.09
C THR A 273 -9.25 -9.65 2.00
N ASN A 274 -9.50 -10.14 0.79
CA ASN A 274 -8.72 -9.75 -0.39
C ASN A 274 -8.92 -8.27 -0.77
N ASP A 275 -9.95 -7.61 -0.23
CA ASP A 275 -10.26 -6.20 -0.46
C ASP A 275 -9.54 -5.24 0.51
N ASP A 276 -8.83 -5.79 1.50
CA ASP A 276 -8.10 -5.00 2.49
C ASP A 276 -7.01 -4.16 1.83
N ILE A 277 -6.94 -2.89 2.22
CA ILE A 277 -5.93 -1.96 1.72
C ILE A 277 -4.64 -2.19 2.49
N LEU A 278 -3.62 -2.71 1.80
CA LEU A 278 -2.31 -3.00 2.39
C LEU A 278 -1.33 -1.86 2.17
N GLY A 279 -0.69 -1.44 3.27
CA GLY A 279 0.36 -0.43 3.26
C GLY A 279 -0.14 1.01 3.27
N ASP A 280 0.81 1.91 3.51
CA ASP A 280 0.58 3.33 3.72
C ASP A 280 0.70 4.13 2.42
N GLU A 281 -0.03 5.23 2.34
CA GLU A 281 0.08 6.15 1.20
C GLU A 281 1.44 6.85 1.16
N ILE A 282 1.86 7.21 -0.04
CA ILE A 282 3.15 7.87 -0.30
C ILE A 282 2.90 9.23 -0.95
N PRO A 283 3.83 10.20 -0.80
CA PRO A 283 3.74 11.50 -1.46
C PRO A 283 3.53 11.39 -2.97
N ARG A 284 2.69 12.28 -3.52
CA ARG A 284 2.31 12.28 -4.93
C ARG A 284 3.53 12.34 -5.87
N ASP A 285 4.49 13.20 -5.57
CA ASP A 285 5.69 13.36 -6.40
C ASP A 285 6.57 12.08 -6.38
N GLN A 286 6.61 11.36 -5.24
CA GLN A 286 7.28 10.06 -5.14
C GLN A 286 6.58 9.03 -6.02
N LEU A 287 5.25 8.97 -5.94
CA LEU A 287 4.40 8.09 -6.73
C LEU A 287 4.58 8.35 -8.24
N GLU A 288 4.60 9.61 -8.68
CA GLU A 288 4.82 9.97 -10.08
C GLU A 288 6.23 9.57 -10.58
N SER A 289 7.25 9.73 -9.75
CA SER A 289 8.61 9.26 -10.06
C SER A 289 8.68 7.73 -10.19
N MET A 290 8.01 6.99 -9.30
CA MET A 290 7.98 5.53 -9.35
C MET A 290 7.18 4.99 -10.54
N ARG A 291 6.07 5.65 -10.91
CA ARG A 291 5.33 5.35 -12.15
C ARG A 291 6.21 5.51 -13.38
N SER A 292 6.99 6.59 -13.42
CA SER A 292 7.94 6.86 -14.52
C SER A 292 9.00 5.77 -14.63
N PHE A 293 9.55 5.32 -13.49
CA PHE A 293 10.47 4.17 -13.44
C PHE A 293 9.83 2.89 -14.00
N CYS A 294 8.60 2.56 -13.61
CA CYS A 294 7.91 1.37 -14.11
C CYS A 294 7.71 1.43 -15.63
N TYR A 295 7.30 2.58 -16.19
CA TYR A 295 7.14 2.71 -17.64
C TYR A 295 8.46 2.63 -18.39
N GLN A 296 9.52 3.28 -17.90
CA GLN A 296 10.85 3.19 -18.51
C GLN A 296 11.37 1.74 -18.49
N THR A 297 11.24 1.06 -17.35
CA THR A 297 11.66 -0.34 -17.17
C THR A 297 10.95 -1.28 -18.13
N LEU A 298 9.65 -1.07 -18.33
CA LEU A 298 8.79 -1.88 -19.19
C LEU A 298 8.78 -1.40 -20.66
N LYS A 299 9.66 -0.46 -21.02
CA LYS A 299 9.78 0.14 -22.37
C LYS A 299 8.46 0.68 -22.91
N LEU A 300 7.63 1.23 -22.02
CA LEU A 300 6.37 1.88 -22.38
C LEU A 300 6.61 3.37 -22.62
N ASN A 301 6.07 3.89 -23.73
CA ASN A 301 6.09 5.33 -23.99
C ASN A 301 5.27 6.06 -22.91
N LEU A 302 5.88 7.05 -22.26
CA LEU A 302 5.20 7.98 -21.36
C LEU A 302 4.12 8.71 -22.17
N GLY A 303 2.85 8.33 -21.98
CA GLY A 303 1.73 9.00 -22.63
C GLY A 303 1.67 10.45 -22.18
N VAL A 304 1.98 11.39 -23.07
CA VAL A 304 2.17 12.83 -22.78
C VAL A 304 0.91 13.49 -22.18
N ARG A 305 -0.28 12.86 -22.26
CA ARG A 305 -1.55 13.43 -21.76
C ARG A 305 -2.61 12.39 -21.34
N GLY A 306 -2.21 11.25 -20.77
CA GLY A 306 -3.15 10.20 -20.34
C GLY A 306 -3.12 9.90 -18.84
N HIS A 307 -4.24 9.46 -18.27
CA HIS A 307 -4.24 8.81 -16.95
C HIS A 307 -3.26 7.63 -16.96
N ALA A 308 -2.38 7.55 -15.96
CA ALA A 308 -1.40 6.48 -15.86
C ALA A 308 -2.12 5.13 -15.71
N GLN A 309 -1.96 4.26 -16.71
CA GLN A 309 -2.52 2.91 -16.72
C GLN A 309 -1.54 1.92 -16.09
N PHE A 310 -2.10 0.94 -15.37
CA PHE A 310 -1.33 -0.17 -14.82
C PHE A 310 -0.60 -0.94 -15.93
N PRO A 311 0.72 -1.17 -15.81
CA PRO A 311 1.52 -1.69 -16.92
C PRO A 311 1.68 -3.21 -16.93
N GLY A 312 1.25 -3.93 -15.89
CA GLY A 312 1.49 -5.37 -15.78
C GLY A 312 0.78 -6.20 -16.85
N SER A 313 1.35 -7.36 -17.19
CA SER A 313 0.84 -8.26 -18.24
C SER A 313 -0.58 -8.77 -17.95
N HIS A 314 -1.45 -8.85 -18.95
CA HIS A 314 -2.82 -9.35 -18.81
C HIS A 314 -3.02 -10.62 -19.65
N PRO A 315 -3.39 -11.75 -19.00
CA PRO A 315 -3.67 -13.00 -19.71
C PRO A 315 -4.95 -12.91 -20.56
N VAL A 316 -4.91 -13.51 -21.75
CA VAL A 316 -6.08 -13.75 -22.60
C VAL A 316 -6.72 -15.10 -22.27
N SER A 317 -8.03 -15.23 -22.46
CA SER A 317 -8.71 -16.50 -22.19
C SER A 317 -8.31 -17.55 -23.23
N LEU A 318 -8.05 -18.78 -22.77
CA LEU A 318 -7.84 -19.94 -23.62
C LEU A 318 -9.13 -20.24 -24.39
N ASN A 319 -9.05 -20.31 -25.72
CA ASN A 319 -10.16 -20.58 -26.63
C ASN A 319 -9.68 -21.52 -27.75
N ARG A 320 -10.56 -21.89 -28.70
CA ARG A 320 -10.20 -22.82 -29.78
C ARG A 320 -9.06 -22.33 -30.66
N ASP A 321 -8.99 -21.03 -30.91
CA ASP A 321 -8.03 -20.43 -31.85
C ASP A 321 -6.61 -20.42 -31.27
N ASN A 322 -6.47 -20.08 -29.99
CA ASN A 322 -5.17 -20.01 -29.31
C ASN A 322 -4.76 -21.33 -28.63
N LEU A 323 -5.65 -22.33 -28.57
CA LEU A 323 -5.34 -23.65 -28.03
C LEU A 323 -4.17 -24.32 -28.75
N GLN A 324 -4.03 -24.07 -30.07
CA GLN A 324 -2.95 -24.59 -30.88
C GLN A 324 -1.56 -24.09 -30.43
N LEU A 325 -1.47 -22.93 -29.76
CA LEU A 325 -0.22 -22.41 -29.22
C LEU A 325 0.41 -23.40 -28.22
N LEU A 326 -0.42 -24.09 -27.43
CA LEU A 326 0.04 -25.07 -26.44
C LEU A 326 0.70 -26.32 -27.07
N ARG A 327 0.48 -26.57 -28.37
CA ARG A 327 1.14 -27.64 -29.12
C ARG A 327 2.37 -27.19 -29.88
N GLN A 328 2.42 -25.91 -30.26
CA GLN A 328 3.47 -25.35 -31.11
C GLN A 328 4.64 -24.77 -30.31
N ARG A 329 4.42 -24.45 -29.03
CA ARG A 329 5.39 -23.78 -28.17
C ARG A 329 5.50 -24.46 -26.83
N TYR A 330 6.66 -24.32 -26.19
CA TYR A 330 6.86 -24.78 -24.82
C TYR A 330 6.15 -23.86 -23.84
N TYR A 331 5.23 -24.43 -23.06
CA TYR A 331 4.50 -23.73 -22.02
C TYR A 331 4.74 -24.34 -20.65
N TYR A 332 4.83 -23.47 -19.65
CA TYR A 332 4.58 -23.84 -18.28
C TYR A 332 3.13 -23.58 -17.91
N ALA A 333 2.63 -24.37 -16.95
CA ALA A 333 1.33 -24.19 -16.33
C ALA A 333 1.49 -23.92 -14.83
N THR A 334 0.63 -23.08 -14.28
CA THR A 334 0.46 -22.86 -12.83
C THR A 334 -1.02 -22.72 -12.49
N TRP A 335 -1.38 -22.82 -11.21
CA TRP A 335 -2.75 -22.61 -10.78
C TRP A 335 -3.11 -21.12 -10.88
N LYS A 336 -4.35 -20.83 -11.25
CA LYS A 336 -4.91 -19.49 -11.17
C LYS A 336 -5.43 -19.30 -9.75
N ALA A 337 -4.72 -18.52 -8.93
CA ALA A 337 -5.14 -18.26 -7.57
C ALA A 337 -6.29 -17.24 -7.58
N ASP A 338 -7.16 -17.30 -6.57
CA ASP A 338 -8.11 -16.23 -6.29
C ASP A 338 -7.51 -15.26 -5.26
N GLY A 339 -6.76 -14.29 -5.76
CA GLY A 339 -6.13 -13.27 -4.94
C GLY A 339 -6.24 -11.87 -5.53
N THR A 340 -5.66 -10.91 -4.82
CA THR A 340 -5.53 -9.54 -5.30
C THR A 340 -4.16 -9.37 -5.94
N ARG A 341 -4.16 -9.10 -7.25
CA ARG A 341 -2.91 -8.83 -7.99
C ARG A 341 -2.26 -7.54 -7.49
N TYR A 342 -0.97 -7.65 -7.17
CA TYR A 342 -0.09 -6.53 -6.92
C TYR A 342 1.19 -6.72 -7.72
N MET A 343 1.74 -5.64 -8.28
CA MET A 343 3.18 -5.61 -8.54
C MET A 343 3.88 -5.12 -7.26
N MET A 344 5.16 -5.42 -7.11
CA MET A 344 5.95 -4.99 -5.97
C MET A 344 7.25 -4.34 -6.44
N LEU A 345 7.50 -3.12 -5.97
CA LEU A 345 8.74 -2.39 -6.20
C LEU A 345 9.54 -2.37 -4.90
N ILE A 346 10.73 -2.96 -4.92
CA ILE A 346 11.66 -2.97 -3.79
C ILE A 346 12.75 -1.93 -4.05
N THR A 347 12.99 -1.07 -3.06
CA THR A 347 13.96 0.02 -3.10
C THR A 347 14.78 0.03 -1.80
N VAL A 348 15.78 0.92 -1.73
CA VAL A 348 16.64 1.02 -0.54
C VAL A 348 15.88 1.59 0.67
N ASP A 349 14.87 2.42 0.43
CA ASP A 349 14.07 3.08 1.48
C ASP A 349 12.81 2.29 1.87
N GLY A 350 12.47 1.23 1.13
CA GLY A 350 11.39 0.32 1.49
C GLY A 350 10.82 -0.49 0.34
N CYS A 351 9.72 -1.18 0.64
CA CYS A 351 8.94 -1.99 -0.29
C CYS A 351 7.62 -1.30 -0.60
N TYR A 352 7.18 -1.36 -1.86
CA TYR A 352 5.97 -0.71 -2.36
C TYR A 352 5.09 -1.69 -3.11
N LEU A 353 3.85 -1.87 -2.66
CA LEU A 353 2.82 -2.59 -3.40
C LEU A 353 2.16 -1.66 -4.43
N ILE A 354 1.93 -2.19 -5.62
CA ILE A 354 1.37 -1.47 -6.77
C ILE A 354 0.06 -2.15 -7.15
N ASP A 355 -1.06 -1.47 -6.94
CA ASP A 355 -2.39 -2.00 -7.25
C ASP A 355 -2.74 -1.86 -8.75
N ARG A 356 -3.88 -2.43 -9.16
CA ARG A 356 -4.39 -2.32 -10.54
C ARG A 356 -4.82 -0.91 -10.95
N SER A 357 -5.01 -0.01 -9.98
CA SER A 357 -5.24 1.42 -10.23
C SER A 357 -3.92 2.19 -10.37
N PHE A 358 -2.80 1.46 -10.39
CA PHE A 358 -1.43 1.95 -10.48
C PHE A 358 -1.06 2.91 -9.35
N ASN A 359 -1.64 2.71 -8.16
CA ASN A 359 -1.27 3.40 -6.94
C ASN A 359 -0.21 2.62 -6.19
N PHE A 360 0.65 3.36 -5.48
CA PHE A 360 1.77 2.82 -4.72
C PHE A 360 1.47 2.96 -3.24
N ARG A 361 1.66 1.87 -2.49
CA ARG A 361 1.54 1.86 -1.03
C ARG A 361 2.77 1.25 -0.41
N ARG A 362 3.36 1.95 0.56
CA ARG A 362 4.57 1.50 1.26
C ARG A 362 4.20 0.41 2.27
N VAL A 363 4.98 -0.66 2.28
CA VAL A 363 4.90 -1.73 3.28
C VAL A 363 6.26 -1.91 3.95
N GLN A 364 6.26 -2.15 5.25
CA GLN A 364 7.49 -2.37 5.99
C GLN A 364 7.86 -3.85 5.92
N MET A 365 8.85 -4.17 5.08
CA MET A 365 9.34 -5.51 4.86
C MET A 365 10.81 -5.49 4.48
N ARG A 366 11.52 -6.59 4.75
CA ARG A 366 12.96 -6.72 4.53
C ARG A 366 13.29 -7.61 3.35
N PHE A 367 14.07 -7.12 2.40
CA PHE A 367 14.49 -7.87 1.21
C PHE A 367 16.01 -7.79 1.05
N PRO A 368 16.76 -8.70 1.70
CA PRO A 368 18.22 -8.74 1.57
C PRO A 368 18.60 -9.14 0.14
N ALA A 369 19.62 -8.49 -0.42
CA ALA A 369 20.15 -8.86 -1.73
C ALA A 369 21.25 -9.93 -1.61
N ARG A 370 21.42 -10.71 -2.68
CA ARG A 370 22.46 -11.74 -2.77
C ARG A 370 23.87 -11.12 -2.79
N HIS A 371 24.79 -11.67 -1.98
CA HIS A 371 26.19 -11.26 -1.98
C HIS A 371 27.07 -12.25 -2.78
N PRO A 372 28.04 -11.79 -3.61
CA PRO A 372 28.83 -12.69 -4.46
C PRO A 372 29.86 -13.55 -3.72
N ASN A 373 30.48 -13.06 -2.64
CA ASN A 373 31.70 -13.69 -2.09
C ASN A 373 31.72 -13.98 -0.57
N GLU A 374 30.74 -13.56 0.23
CA GLU A 374 30.68 -13.81 1.69
C GLU A 374 29.28 -13.46 2.19
N GLY A 375 28.60 -14.37 2.91
CA GLY A 375 27.47 -14.07 3.82
C GLY A 375 26.27 -13.26 3.31
N ILE A 376 25.29 -13.04 4.19
CA ILE A 376 24.12 -12.17 3.97
C ILE A 376 24.62 -10.76 3.67
N GLY A 377 24.27 -10.21 2.52
CA GLY A 377 24.69 -8.87 2.13
C GLY A 377 23.97 -7.79 2.93
N GLU A 378 24.73 -6.85 3.49
CA GLU A 378 24.27 -5.57 4.07
C GLU A 378 23.51 -4.66 3.07
N ARG A 379 23.29 -5.13 1.84
CA ARG A 379 22.67 -4.40 0.73
C ARG A 379 21.22 -4.84 0.55
N THR A 380 20.32 -3.89 0.58
CA THR A 380 18.93 -4.05 0.16
C THR A 380 18.84 -3.89 -1.37
N HIS A 381 17.86 -4.56 -1.99
CA HIS A 381 17.56 -4.31 -3.40
C HIS A 381 17.26 -2.84 -3.67
N HIS A 382 17.61 -2.35 -4.87
CA HIS A 382 17.30 -0.99 -5.30
C HIS A 382 16.61 -0.98 -6.65
N PHE A 383 15.32 -0.66 -6.70
CA PHE A 383 14.51 -0.72 -7.92
C PHE A 383 14.47 -2.12 -8.55
N THR A 384 14.13 -3.13 -7.73
CA THR A 384 13.72 -4.47 -8.20
C THR A 384 12.20 -4.50 -8.35
N LEU A 385 11.69 -4.89 -9.52
CA LEU A 385 10.26 -4.86 -9.85
C LEU A 385 9.73 -6.28 -10.10
N LEU A 386 8.72 -6.66 -9.34
CA LEU A 386 8.14 -8.01 -9.28
C LEU A 386 6.65 -7.99 -9.65
N ASP A 387 6.15 -9.06 -10.25
CA ASP A 387 4.71 -9.26 -10.51
C ASP A 387 4.20 -10.46 -9.72
N GLY A 388 3.06 -10.28 -9.04
CA GLY A 388 2.57 -11.26 -8.10
C GLY A 388 1.09 -11.13 -7.77
N GLU A 389 0.67 -11.97 -6.84
CA GLU A 389 -0.70 -12.09 -6.39
C GLU A 389 -0.72 -12.31 -4.88
N MET A 390 -1.48 -11.48 -4.17
CA MET A 390 -1.72 -11.62 -2.74
C MET A 390 -2.89 -12.57 -2.53
N VAL A 391 -2.64 -13.68 -1.84
CA VAL A 391 -3.67 -14.65 -1.43
C VAL A 391 -3.80 -14.67 0.09
N ILE A 392 -4.90 -15.22 0.57
CA ILE A 392 -5.13 -15.49 1.99
C ILE A 392 -5.18 -17.01 2.14
N ASP A 393 -4.17 -17.54 2.83
CA ASP A 393 -4.11 -18.95 3.19
C ASP A 393 -4.88 -19.17 4.50
N THR A 394 -5.81 -20.13 4.53
CA THR A 394 -6.45 -20.62 5.75
C THR A 394 -5.77 -21.92 6.17
N LEU A 395 -5.11 -21.92 7.33
CA LEU A 395 -4.44 -23.11 7.83
C LEU A 395 -5.48 -24.16 8.26
N PRO A 396 -5.39 -25.43 7.78
CA PRO A 396 -6.41 -26.45 8.06
C PRO A 396 -6.64 -26.70 9.55
N ASP A 397 -5.55 -26.74 10.34
CA ASP A 397 -5.59 -27.17 11.74
C ASP A 397 -6.07 -26.06 12.69
N SER A 398 -5.69 -24.81 12.44
CA SER A 398 -5.98 -23.68 13.33
C SER A 398 -7.07 -22.74 12.81
N GLN A 399 -7.51 -22.90 11.56
CA GLN A 399 -8.34 -21.94 10.83
C GLN A 399 -7.75 -20.52 10.76
N LYS A 400 -6.49 -20.35 11.18
CA LYS A 400 -5.80 -19.08 11.16
C LYS A 400 -5.55 -18.66 9.72
N GLN A 401 -5.92 -17.43 9.41
CA GLN A 401 -5.69 -16.83 8.11
C GLN A 401 -4.34 -16.10 8.09
N GLU A 402 -3.57 -16.30 7.03
CA GLU A 402 -2.31 -15.61 6.79
C GLU A 402 -2.25 -15.09 5.35
N ARG A 403 -1.79 -13.85 5.16
CA ARG A 403 -1.54 -13.31 3.82
C ARG A 403 -0.24 -13.85 3.24
N ARG A 404 -0.27 -14.20 1.96
CA ARG A 404 0.89 -14.65 1.20
C ARG A 404 0.95 -13.97 -0.15
N TYR A 405 2.09 -13.34 -0.44
CA TYR A 405 2.39 -12.79 -1.75
C TYR A 405 3.11 -13.84 -2.61
N LEU A 406 2.42 -14.31 -3.64
CA LEU A 406 2.92 -15.27 -4.63
C LEU A 406 3.53 -14.50 -5.80
N ILE A 407 4.85 -14.48 -5.91
CA ILE A 407 5.55 -13.83 -7.01
C ILE A 407 5.67 -14.80 -8.18
N TYR A 408 5.18 -14.43 -9.35
CA TYR A 408 5.24 -15.28 -10.54
C TYR A 408 6.17 -14.76 -11.65
N ASP A 409 6.54 -13.48 -11.65
CA ASP A 409 7.50 -12.92 -12.62
C ASP A 409 8.33 -11.78 -12.02
N MET A 410 9.44 -11.45 -12.67
CA MET A 410 10.36 -10.36 -12.29
C MET A 410 10.77 -9.57 -13.54
N MET A 411 10.55 -8.26 -13.49
CA MET A 411 10.75 -7.37 -14.65
C MET A 411 12.01 -6.52 -14.56
N ALA A 412 12.48 -6.26 -13.33
CA ALA A 412 13.76 -5.62 -13.10
C ALA A 412 14.43 -6.13 -11.83
N ILE A 413 15.76 -6.13 -11.84
CA ILE A 413 16.59 -6.41 -10.68
C ILE A 413 17.62 -5.29 -10.52
N ASN A 414 17.65 -4.67 -9.35
CA ASN A 414 18.64 -3.64 -9.02
C ASN A 414 18.81 -2.57 -10.13
N THR A 415 17.72 -1.91 -10.54
CA THR A 415 17.62 -0.93 -11.65
C THR A 415 17.70 -1.49 -13.07
N VAL A 416 18.17 -2.72 -13.25
CA VAL A 416 18.36 -3.33 -14.57
C VAL A 416 17.06 -3.97 -15.04
N SER A 417 16.52 -3.51 -16.17
CA SER A 417 15.38 -4.16 -16.83
C SER A 417 15.79 -5.50 -17.41
N ILE A 418 14.98 -6.53 -17.16
CA ILE A 418 15.19 -7.90 -17.66
C ILE A 418 14.00 -8.42 -18.47
N VAL A 419 13.09 -7.53 -18.88
CA VAL A 419 11.85 -7.87 -19.60
C VAL A 419 12.09 -8.62 -20.91
N GLU A 420 13.24 -8.44 -21.55
CA GLU A 420 13.58 -9.10 -22.82
C GLU A 420 14.13 -10.52 -22.63
N ARG A 421 14.53 -10.90 -21.41
CA ARG A 421 14.99 -12.25 -21.13
C ARG A 421 13.83 -13.24 -21.25
N PRO A 422 14.07 -14.50 -21.62
CA PRO A 422 13.06 -15.56 -21.55
C PRO A 422 12.45 -15.73 -20.15
N PHE A 423 11.18 -16.12 -20.08
CA PHE A 423 10.47 -16.33 -18.80
C PHE A 423 11.20 -17.30 -17.87
N TYR A 424 11.70 -18.44 -18.38
CA TYR A 424 12.40 -19.42 -17.54
C TYR A 424 13.65 -18.84 -16.84
N GLU A 425 14.35 -17.88 -17.47
CA GLU A 425 15.48 -17.18 -16.85
C GLU A 425 14.99 -16.24 -15.75
N ARG A 426 13.99 -15.40 -16.03
CA ARG A 426 13.42 -14.46 -15.05
C ARG A 426 12.89 -15.20 -13.82
N TRP A 427 12.23 -16.34 -14.03
CA TRP A 427 11.70 -17.21 -12.99
C TRP A 427 12.80 -17.88 -12.15
N LYS A 428 13.90 -18.32 -12.78
CA LYS A 428 15.08 -18.84 -12.06
C LYS A 428 15.79 -17.75 -11.26
N MET A 429 15.93 -16.56 -11.85
CA MET A 429 16.53 -15.40 -11.17
C MET A 429 15.71 -14.98 -9.96
N LEU A 430 14.38 -15.02 -10.04
CA LEU A 430 13.49 -14.72 -8.92
C LEU A 430 13.79 -15.60 -7.69
N GLU A 431 14.00 -16.90 -7.89
CA GLU A 431 14.39 -17.81 -6.80
C GLU A 431 15.75 -17.41 -6.22
N LYS A 432 16.77 -17.28 -7.07
CA LYS A 432 18.16 -17.04 -6.66
C LYS A 432 18.43 -15.68 -6.05
N GLU A 433 17.74 -14.65 -6.54
CA GLU A 433 18.06 -13.27 -6.20
C GLU A 433 17.13 -12.66 -5.16
N VAL A 434 15.92 -13.21 -4.98
CA VAL A 434 14.91 -12.65 -4.05
C VAL A 434 14.51 -13.65 -2.96
N ILE A 435 14.18 -14.89 -3.34
CA ILE A 435 13.64 -15.88 -2.39
C ILE A 435 14.74 -16.50 -1.54
N GLU A 436 15.80 -17.02 -2.15
CA GLU A 436 16.91 -17.67 -1.44
C GLU A 436 17.60 -16.72 -0.43
N PRO A 437 17.97 -15.47 -0.76
CA PRO A 437 18.60 -14.56 0.19
C PRO A 437 17.73 -14.28 1.41
N ARG A 438 16.42 -14.10 1.20
CA ARG A 438 15.45 -13.84 2.27
C ARG A 438 15.23 -15.06 3.15
N ASN A 439 15.15 -16.26 2.57
CA ASN A 439 15.06 -17.51 3.33
C ASN A 439 16.32 -17.78 4.14
N TYR A 440 17.49 -17.53 3.56
CA TYR A 440 18.79 -17.69 4.22
C TYR A 440 18.93 -16.74 5.40
N GLU A 441 18.62 -15.44 5.23
CA GLU A 441 18.63 -14.47 6.33
C GLU A 441 17.65 -14.86 7.44
N ARG A 442 16.41 -15.23 7.08
CA ARG A 442 15.41 -15.68 8.06
C ARG A 442 15.90 -16.89 8.86
N GLN A 443 16.50 -17.89 8.21
CA GLN A 443 17.01 -19.08 8.88
C GLN A 443 18.17 -18.74 9.83
N ASN A 444 19.12 -17.92 9.37
CA ASN A 444 20.25 -17.48 10.19
C ASN A 444 19.80 -16.67 11.42
N ILE A 445 18.79 -15.80 11.26
CA ILE A 445 18.21 -15.05 12.37
C ILE A 445 17.47 -15.97 13.34
N TYR A 446 16.68 -16.93 12.84
CA TYR A 446 15.97 -17.89 13.69
C TYR A 446 16.91 -18.77 14.52
N GLN A 447 18.07 -19.12 13.96
CA GLN A 447 19.11 -19.87 14.67
C GLN A 447 19.99 -19.00 15.59
N SER A 448 19.89 -17.68 15.48
CA SER A 448 20.64 -16.75 16.34
C SER A 448 20.08 -16.76 17.76
N ARG A 449 20.97 -16.68 18.75
CA ARG A 449 20.59 -16.52 20.17
C ARG A 449 19.92 -15.19 20.45
N ASN A 450 20.17 -14.17 19.63
CA ASN A 450 19.58 -12.85 19.77
C ASN A 450 19.07 -12.39 18.39
N PRO A 451 17.85 -12.80 17.99
CA PRO A 451 17.28 -12.42 16.70
C PRO A 451 16.97 -10.91 16.70
N TYR A 452 17.63 -10.17 15.82
CA TYR A 452 17.47 -8.72 15.74
C TYR A 452 16.19 -8.30 14.99
N TYR A 453 15.67 -9.15 14.09
CA TYR A 453 14.50 -8.86 13.26
C TYR A 453 13.48 -10.00 13.31
N ARG A 454 12.19 -9.67 13.31
CA ARG A 454 11.07 -10.61 13.41
C ARG A 454 10.31 -10.73 12.09
N TYR A 455 10.63 -11.75 11.32
CA TYR A 455 9.97 -12.06 10.05
C TYR A 455 8.48 -12.46 10.21
N ASP A 456 8.10 -12.95 11.39
CA ASP A 456 6.74 -13.33 11.76
C ASP A 456 5.79 -12.14 11.92
N LEU A 457 6.32 -10.94 12.14
CA LEU A 457 5.54 -9.70 12.25
C LEU A 457 5.33 -8.98 10.91
N GLU A 458 5.96 -9.45 9.83
CA GLU A 458 5.74 -8.85 8.53
C GLU A 458 4.28 -9.02 8.07
N PRO A 459 3.73 -8.04 7.33
CA PRO A 459 2.30 -8.02 6.98
C PRO A 459 1.84 -9.19 6.12
N PHE A 460 2.76 -9.90 5.47
CA PHE A 460 2.50 -11.10 4.68
C PHE A 460 3.79 -11.88 4.41
N ARG A 461 3.65 -13.19 4.16
CA ARG A 461 4.76 -14.05 3.73
C ARG A 461 5.00 -13.89 2.23
N VAL A 462 6.23 -14.13 1.78
CA VAL A 462 6.61 -14.07 0.36
C VAL A 462 7.00 -15.46 -0.12
N ARG A 463 6.51 -15.86 -1.29
CA ARG A 463 6.84 -17.14 -1.92
C ARG A 463 6.88 -16.98 -3.44
N ARG A 464 7.82 -17.66 -4.11
CA ARG A 464 7.76 -17.83 -5.57
C ARG A 464 6.64 -18.79 -5.94
N LYS A 465 5.86 -18.43 -6.95
CA LYS A 465 4.82 -19.29 -7.53
C LYS A 465 5.47 -20.39 -8.36
N ASP A 466 5.08 -21.62 -8.08
CA ASP A 466 5.58 -22.80 -8.77
C ASP A 466 4.89 -22.96 -10.13
N PHE A 467 5.66 -23.46 -11.10
CA PHE A 467 5.26 -23.69 -12.49
C PHE A 467 5.70 -25.11 -12.86
N TRP A 468 4.88 -25.78 -13.65
CA TRP A 468 5.09 -27.16 -14.07
C TRP A 468 4.97 -27.29 -15.59
N LEU A 469 5.58 -28.31 -16.16
CA LEU A 469 5.38 -28.69 -17.55
C LEU A 469 3.91 -29.07 -17.82
N LEU A 470 3.46 -28.91 -19.07
CA LEU A 470 2.09 -29.26 -19.48
C LEU A 470 1.72 -30.72 -19.16
N SER A 471 2.68 -31.64 -19.24
CA SER A 471 2.51 -33.06 -18.89
C SER A 471 2.05 -33.29 -17.44
N THR A 472 2.31 -32.35 -16.54
CA THR A 472 1.98 -32.44 -15.12
C THR A 472 0.62 -31.83 -14.78
N VAL A 473 -0.05 -31.16 -15.73
CA VAL A 473 -1.29 -30.40 -15.45
C VAL A 473 -2.39 -31.25 -14.83
N ASN A 474 -2.55 -32.50 -15.25
CA ASN A 474 -3.53 -33.41 -14.66
C ASN A 474 -3.28 -33.63 -13.15
N LYS A 475 -2.02 -33.76 -12.73
CA LYS A 475 -1.65 -33.84 -11.31
C LYS A 475 -1.86 -32.51 -10.60
N VAL A 476 -1.56 -31.39 -11.25
CA VAL A 476 -1.82 -30.05 -10.69
C VAL A 476 -3.31 -29.87 -10.38
N LEU A 477 -4.19 -30.24 -11.30
CA LEU A 477 -5.64 -30.12 -11.16
C LEU A 477 -6.23 -31.09 -10.12
N LYS A 478 -5.79 -32.35 -10.11
CA LYS A 478 -6.40 -33.41 -9.27
C LYS A 478 -5.77 -33.57 -7.89
N GLU A 479 -4.49 -33.21 -7.74
CA GLU A 479 -3.74 -33.46 -6.50
C GLU A 479 -3.28 -32.16 -5.83
N PHE A 480 -2.72 -31.21 -6.59
CA PHE A 480 -2.14 -30.00 -6.00
C PHE A 480 -3.18 -28.95 -5.62
N ILE A 481 -4.05 -28.55 -6.55
CA ILE A 481 -5.07 -27.52 -6.32
C ILE A 481 -5.98 -27.87 -5.14
N PRO A 482 -6.49 -29.11 -4.99
CA PRO A 482 -7.31 -29.50 -3.85
C PRO A 482 -6.58 -29.46 -2.49
N ARG A 483 -5.24 -29.43 -2.48
CA ARG A 483 -4.42 -29.34 -1.27
C ARG A 483 -3.99 -27.90 -0.94
N LEU A 484 -4.38 -26.92 -1.75
CA LEU A 484 -4.06 -25.52 -1.48
C LEU A 484 -4.83 -25.01 -0.27
N SER A 485 -4.17 -24.16 0.51
CA SER A 485 -4.76 -23.43 1.64
C SER A 485 -5.54 -22.17 1.21
N HIS A 486 -5.62 -21.90 -0.09
CA HIS A 486 -6.35 -20.78 -0.68
C HIS A 486 -7.09 -21.23 -1.93
N GLU A 487 -8.10 -20.46 -2.33
CA GLU A 487 -8.92 -20.78 -3.49
C GLU A 487 -8.16 -20.61 -4.82
N ALA A 488 -8.49 -21.49 -5.78
CA ALA A 488 -7.97 -21.45 -7.14
C ALA A 488 -9.08 -21.78 -8.13
N ASP A 489 -9.25 -20.95 -9.17
CA ASP A 489 -10.37 -21.02 -10.10
C ASP A 489 -9.98 -21.52 -11.51
N GLY A 490 -8.75 -22.00 -11.67
CA GLY A 490 -8.29 -22.57 -12.94
C GLY A 490 -6.78 -22.62 -13.09
N LEU A 491 -6.30 -22.36 -14.31
CA LEU A 491 -4.89 -22.45 -14.71
C LEU A 491 -4.43 -21.19 -15.46
N ILE A 492 -3.13 -20.91 -15.35
CA ILE A 492 -2.41 -19.94 -16.17
C ILE A 492 -1.33 -20.69 -16.95
N PHE A 493 -1.24 -20.40 -18.25
CA PHE A 493 -0.19 -20.93 -19.12
C PHE A 493 0.73 -19.79 -19.56
N GLN A 494 2.01 -19.93 -19.25
CA GLN A 494 3.07 -18.96 -19.54
C GLN A 494 4.08 -19.61 -20.50
N GLY A 495 4.35 -18.98 -21.64
CA GLY A 495 5.35 -19.49 -22.57
C GLY A 495 6.73 -19.49 -21.93
N TRP A 496 7.48 -20.58 -22.14
CA TRP A 496 8.79 -20.83 -21.53
C TRP A 496 9.83 -19.79 -21.96
N ASP A 497 9.81 -19.41 -23.23
CA ASP A 497 10.72 -18.45 -23.86
C ASP A 497 10.14 -17.03 -23.98
N ASP A 498 8.92 -16.78 -23.50
CA ASP A 498 8.26 -15.50 -23.68
C ASP A 498 9.01 -14.36 -22.95
N PRO A 499 9.28 -13.21 -23.61
CA PRO A 499 9.64 -11.99 -22.92
C PRO A 499 8.46 -11.48 -22.08
N TYR A 500 8.71 -10.58 -21.13
CA TYR A 500 7.64 -9.93 -20.39
C TYR A 500 6.96 -8.88 -21.29
N VAL A 501 5.72 -9.16 -21.69
CA VAL A 501 4.91 -8.26 -22.52
C VAL A 501 3.96 -7.46 -21.65
N PRO A 502 4.15 -6.13 -21.49
CA PRO A 502 3.26 -5.31 -20.67
C PRO A 502 1.86 -5.24 -21.29
N ARG A 503 0.83 -5.08 -20.44
CA ARG A 503 -0.59 -5.08 -20.83
C ARG A 503 -1.00 -6.41 -21.48
N THR A 504 -1.95 -6.39 -22.41
CA THR A 504 -2.47 -7.62 -23.02
C THR A 504 -1.37 -8.43 -23.71
N HIS A 505 -1.23 -9.68 -23.30
CA HIS A 505 -0.26 -10.60 -23.88
C HIS A 505 -0.98 -11.82 -24.45
N GLU A 506 -1.00 -11.92 -25.77
CA GLU A 506 -1.68 -13.02 -26.51
C GLU A 506 -1.05 -14.40 -26.27
N GLY A 507 0.22 -14.44 -25.85
CA GLY A 507 0.92 -15.68 -25.49
C GLY A 507 0.66 -16.13 -24.05
N LEU A 508 0.18 -15.26 -23.17
CA LEU A 508 -0.12 -15.58 -21.77
C LEU A 508 -1.60 -15.95 -21.64
N LEU A 509 -1.88 -17.21 -21.36
CA LEU A 509 -3.23 -17.76 -21.43
C LEU A 509 -3.79 -18.02 -20.04
N LYS A 510 -5.10 -17.83 -19.86
CA LYS A 510 -5.85 -18.26 -18.67
C LYS A 510 -6.96 -19.22 -19.04
N TRP A 511 -7.13 -20.25 -18.25
CA TRP A 511 -8.26 -21.16 -18.31
C TRP A 511 -8.94 -21.22 -16.95
N LYS A 512 -10.27 -21.42 -16.95
CA LYS A 512 -11.10 -21.56 -15.76
C LYS A 512 -12.03 -22.75 -15.95
N TYR A 513 -12.38 -23.41 -14.85
CA TYR A 513 -13.42 -24.44 -14.87
C TYR A 513 -14.72 -23.88 -15.46
N ALA A 514 -15.38 -24.62 -16.35
CA ALA A 514 -16.62 -24.20 -17.00
C ALA A 514 -17.70 -23.78 -15.99
N ARG A 515 -17.81 -24.52 -14.88
CA ARG A 515 -18.74 -24.18 -13.78
C ARG A 515 -18.49 -22.82 -13.13
N LEU A 516 -17.27 -22.26 -13.27
CA LEU A 516 -16.88 -20.94 -12.76
C LEU A 516 -16.91 -19.85 -13.84
N ASN A 517 -17.24 -20.21 -15.08
CA ASN A 517 -17.54 -19.24 -16.13
C ASN A 517 -19.01 -18.86 -16.02
N SER A 518 -19.26 -17.56 -15.86
CA SER A 518 -20.60 -17.03 -15.70
C SER A 518 -20.91 -15.93 -16.72
N VAL A 519 -22.19 -15.83 -17.07
CA VAL A 519 -22.75 -14.78 -17.92
C VAL A 519 -23.85 -14.07 -17.13
N ASP A 520 -23.82 -12.75 -17.18
CA ASP A 520 -24.85 -11.91 -16.59
C ASP A 520 -25.94 -11.62 -17.63
N PHE A 521 -27.12 -12.21 -17.46
CA PHE A 521 -28.30 -12.04 -18.31
C PHE A 521 -29.29 -11.08 -17.67
N LEU A 522 -30.05 -10.34 -18.47
CA LEU A 522 -31.29 -9.72 -18.01
C LEU A 522 -32.39 -10.78 -18.11
N PHE A 523 -33.04 -11.08 -16.99
CA PHE A 523 -34.11 -12.06 -16.93
C PHE A 523 -35.47 -11.37 -16.90
N GLU A 524 -36.37 -11.76 -17.79
CA GLU A 524 -37.76 -11.28 -17.77
C GLU A 524 -38.71 -12.47 -17.95
N ILE A 525 -39.89 -12.35 -17.36
CA ILE A 525 -41.00 -13.28 -17.62
C ILE A 525 -41.95 -12.62 -18.61
N SER A 526 -42.19 -13.30 -19.73
CA SER A 526 -43.13 -12.85 -20.76
C SER A 526 -44.59 -12.90 -20.28
N SER A 527 -45.50 -12.30 -21.04
CA SER A 527 -46.95 -12.35 -20.77
C SER A 527 -47.52 -13.77 -20.66
N ASP A 528 -46.86 -14.74 -21.29
CA ASP A 528 -47.26 -16.15 -21.32
C ASP A 528 -46.57 -16.98 -20.22
N ASP A 529 -46.05 -16.31 -19.19
CA ASP A 529 -45.33 -16.89 -18.04
C ASP A 529 -44.05 -17.67 -18.43
N ARG A 530 -43.48 -17.39 -19.61
CA ARG A 530 -42.24 -18.00 -20.07
C ARG A 530 -41.02 -17.20 -19.65
N PRO A 531 -39.99 -17.84 -19.04
CA PRO A 531 -38.72 -17.19 -18.72
C PRO A 531 -37.95 -16.85 -20.00
N GLN A 532 -37.42 -15.63 -20.08
CA GLN A 532 -36.66 -15.11 -21.20
C GLN A 532 -35.33 -14.50 -20.71
N LEU A 533 -34.26 -14.84 -21.42
CA LEU A 533 -32.92 -14.30 -21.17
C LEU A 533 -32.52 -13.29 -22.24
N TYR A 534 -32.02 -12.14 -21.81
CA TYR A 534 -31.60 -11.06 -22.69
C TYR A 534 -30.14 -10.68 -22.49
N LEU A 535 -29.45 -10.43 -23.62
CA LEU A 535 -28.09 -9.87 -23.68
C LEU A 535 -28.10 -8.55 -24.46
N PHE A 536 -26.97 -7.84 -24.45
CA PHE A 536 -26.79 -6.66 -25.31
C PHE A 536 -26.06 -7.00 -26.60
N GLU A 537 -26.55 -6.49 -27.72
CA GLU A 537 -25.82 -6.51 -29.00
C GLU A 537 -25.99 -5.14 -29.65
N ARG A 538 -24.87 -4.43 -29.87
CA ARG A 538 -24.86 -3.09 -30.48
C ARG A 538 -25.81 -2.09 -29.78
N GLY A 539 -25.89 -2.15 -28.45
CA GLY A 539 -26.72 -1.26 -27.62
C GLY A 539 -28.21 -1.59 -27.59
N LYS A 540 -28.64 -2.71 -28.19
CA LYS A 540 -30.03 -3.20 -28.13
C LYS A 540 -30.11 -4.50 -27.35
N ARG A 541 -31.27 -4.76 -26.74
CA ARG A 541 -31.59 -6.05 -26.11
C ARG A 541 -31.75 -7.12 -27.20
N LYS A 542 -31.07 -8.24 -27.02
CA LYS A 542 -31.15 -9.44 -27.86
C LYS A 542 -31.71 -10.57 -27.02
N LEU A 543 -32.84 -11.12 -27.46
CA LEU A 543 -33.46 -12.28 -26.83
C LEU A 543 -32.68 -13.54 -27.18
N MET A 544 -32.47 -14.39 -26.17
CA MET A 544 -31.80 -15.68 -26.30
C MET A 544 -32.85 -16.79 -26.40
N ASP A 545 -33.48 -16.91 -27.57
CA ASP A 545 -34.66 -17.79 -27.80
C ASP A 545 -34.43 -19.28 -27.52
N ARG A 546 -33.18 -19.72 -27.39
CA ARG A 546 -32.79 -21.13 -27.23
C ARG A 546 -32.17 -21.45 -25.87
N ASP A 547 -31.99 -20.44 -25.02
CA ASP A 547 -31.33 -20.58 -23.73
C ASP A 547 -32.38 -20.52 -22.62
N THR A 548 -32.43 -21.56 -21.78
CA THR A 548 -33.28 -21.60 -20.58
C THR A 548 -32.44 -21.51 -19.33
N VAL A 549 -33.03 -20.98 -18.26
CA VAL A 549 -32.41 -20.89 -16.93
C VAL A 549 -33.17 -21.74 -15.91
N GLU A 550 -32.42 -22.44 -15.08
CA GLU A 550 -32.90 -23.22 -13.95
C GLU A 550 -32.48 -22.55 -12.64
N PHE A 551 -33.42 -22.42 -11.71
CA PHE A 551 -33.20 -21.88 -10.38
C PHE A 551 -33.09 -23.05 -9.39
N ARG A 552 -31.86 -23.52 -9.17
CA ARG A 552 -31.56 -24.60 -8.21
C ARG A 552 -31.35 -24.02 -6.82
N ASP A 553 -31.88 -24.67 -5.80
CA ASP A 553 -31.70 -24.30 -4.38
C ASP A 553 -32.14 -22.87 -4.01
N VAL A 554 -33.11 -22.32 -4.77
CA VAL A 554 -33.71 -21.00 -4.52
C VAL A 554 -35.17 -21.19 -4.12
N SER A 555 -35.54 -20.64 -2.95
CA SER A 555 -36.92 -20.69 -2.42
C SER A 555 -37.86 -19.70 -3.11
N ASP A 556 -37.32 -18.61 -3.66
CA ASP A 556 -38.10 -17.58 -4.33
C ASP A 556 -38.56 -18.03 -5.73
N PRO A 557 -39.79 -17.71 -6.15
CA PRO A 557 -40.28 -18.08 -7.47
C PRO A 557 -39.52 -17.31 -8.58
N PRO A 558 -39.37 -17.88 -9.79
CA PRO A 558 -38.71 -17.22 -10.92
C PRO A 558 -39.22 -15.81 -11.21
N SER A 559 -40.52 -15.55 -11.00
CA SER A 559 -41.16 -14.25 -11.20
C SER A 559 -40.57 -13.12 -10.35
N SER A 560 -40.03 -13.44 -9.17
CA SER A 560 -39.35 -12.48 -8.30
C SER A 560 -38.03 -11.94 -8.87
N PHE A 561 -37.47 -12.63 -9.87
CA PHE A 561 -36.24 -12.26 -10.56
C PHE A 561 -36.49 -11.46 -11.85
N SER A 562 -37.75 -11.36 -12.31
CA SER A 562 -38.11 -10.64 -13.52
C SER A 562 -37.68 -9.16 -13.47
N GLY A 563 -37.07 -8.68 -14.54
CA GLY A 563 -36.51 -7.32 -14.66
C GLY A 563 -35.13 -7.15 -13.99
N LYS A 564 -34.56 -8.19 -13.39
CA LYS A 564 -33.23 -8.14 -12.75
C LYS A 564 -32.16 -8.77 -13.63
N ILE A 565 -30.91 -8.33 -13.41
CA ILE A 565 -29.75 -8.99 -13.98
C ILE A 565 -29.35 -10.14 -13.07
N ILE A 566 -29.28 -11.34 -13.63
CA ILE A 566 -28.89 -12.56 -12.94
C ILE A 566 -27.57 -13.09 -13.51
N GLU A 567 -26.68 -13.55 -12.65
CA GLU A 567 -25.47 -14.27 -13.02
C GLU A 567 -25.80 -15.75 -13.13
N CYS A 568 -25.47 -16.36 -14.27
CA CYS A 568 -25.71 -17.77 -14.55
C CYS A 568 -24.43 -18.47 -14.99
N SER A 569 -24.28 -19.75 -14.63
CA SER A 569 -23.24 -20.64 -15.16
C SER A 569 -23.85 -21.68 -16.10
N TRP A 570 -23.06 -22.20 -17.04
CA TRP A 570 -23.54 -23.22 -17.99
C TRP A 570 -23.33 -24.62 -17.42
N ASP A 571 -24.40 -25.41 -17.34
CA ASP A 571 -24.34 -26.84 -17.02
C ASP A 571 -24.28 -27.64 -18.33
N PRO A 572 -23.11 -28.23 -18.69
CA PRO A 572 -22.95 -28.94 -19.95
C PRO A 572 -23.71 -30.27 -20.00
N ASP A 573 -24.03 -30.87 -18.85
CA ASP A 573 -24.67 -32.19 -18.79
C ASP A 573 -26.17 -32.07 -19.10
N GLN A 574 -26.82 -31.03 -18.55
CA GLN A 574 -28.24 -30.75 -18.80
C GLN A 574 -28.49 -29.79 -19.96
N GLN A 575 -27.43 -29.12 -20.45
CA GLN A 575 -27.50 -28.07 -21.46
C GLN A 575 -28.45 -26.91 -21.07
N VAL A 576 -28.37 -26.49 -19.82
CA VAL A 576 -29.16 -25.37 -19.28
C VAL A 576 -28.26 -24.37 -18.55
N TRP A 577 -28.71 -23.12 -18.46
CA TRP A 577 -28.08 -22.14 -17.58
C TRP A 577 -28.58 -22.34 -16.15
N VAL A 578 -27.67 -22.33 -15.18
CA VAL A 578 -28.00 -22.45 -13.76
C VAL A 578 -27.82 -21.09 -13.10
N TYR A 579 -28.86 -20.62 -12.42
CA TYR A 579 -28.82 -19.38 -11.65
C TYR A 579 -27.77 -19.46 -10.53
N MET A 580 -26.99 -18.39 -10.37
CA MET A 580 -26.04 -18.24 -9.26
C MET A 580 -26.46 -17.15 -8.29
N ARG A 581 -26.68 -15.92 -8.77
CA ARG A 581 -27.02 -14.77 -7.92
C ARG A 581 -27.62 -13.60 -8.70
N ILE A 582 -28.34 -12.71 -8.02
CA ILE A 582 -28.74 -11.40 -8.56
C ILE A 582 -27.53 -10.44 -8.57
N ARG A 583 -27.32 -9.79 -9.70
CA ARG A 583 -26.29 -8.77 -9.92
C ARG A 583 -26.84 -7.37 -9.74
N THR A 584 -27.12 -7.01 -8.48
CA THR A 584 -27.61 -5.67 -8.17
C THR A 584 -26.60 -4.59 -8.53
N ASP A 585 -25.30 -4.93 -8.57
CA ASP A 585 -24.19 -4.07 -8.95
C ASP A 585 -24.24 -3.63 -10.42
N LYS A 586 -24.82 -4.43 -11.30
CA LYS A 586 -24.84 -4.15 -12.73
C LYS A 586 -26.09 -3.41 -13.15
N SER A 587 -25.91 -2.46 -14.06
CA SER A 587 -27.01 -1.77 -14.75
C SER A 587 -27.32 -2.37 -16.14
N THR A 588 -26.40 -3.18 -16.70
CA THR A 588 -26.54 -3.78 -18.03
C THR A 588 -26.07 -5.23 -18.05
N PRO A 589 -26.75 -6.14 -18.79
CA PRO A 589 -26.28 -7.51 -18.99
C PRO A 589 -24.98 -7.54 -19.82
N ASN A 590 -24.40 -8.72 -19.97
CA ASN A 590 -23.22 -8.89 -20.82
C ASN A 590 -23.52 -8.63 -22.32
N ASP A 591 -22.49 -8.24 -23.07
CA ASP A 591 -22.56 -8.15 -24.54
C ASP A 591 -22.54 -9.55 -25.17
N PHE A 592 -23.27 -9.74 -26.26
CA PHE A 592 -23.40 -10.99 -26.99
C PHE A 592 -22.05 -11.56 -27.44
N ASN A 593 -21.07 -10.71 -27.77
CA ASN A 593 -19.71 -11.19 -28.09
C ASN A 593 -19.00 -11.78 -26.87
N THR A 594 -19.30 -11.28 -25.66
CA THR A 594 -18.78 -11.85 -24.41
C THR A 594 -19.41 -13.21 -24.16
N PHE A 595 -20.73 -13.32 -24.33
CA PHE A 595 -21.46 -14.59 -24.24
C PHE A 595 -20.92 -15.63 -25.22
N LYS A 596 -20.78 -15.29 -26.51
CA LYS A 596 -20.30 -16.23 -27.53
C LYS A 596 -18.92 -16.79 -27.18
N LYS A 597 -18.00 -15.91 -26.74
CA LYS A 597 -16.66 -16.31 -26.28
C LYS A 597 -16.74 -17.25 -25.07
N LEU A 598 -17.61 -16.95 -24.10
CA LEU A 598 -17.76 -17.79 -22.89
C LEU A 598 -18.40 -19.14 -23.19
N LEU A 599 -19.40 -19.19 -24.08
CA LEU A 599 -20.04 -20.43 -24.50
C LEU A 599 -19.04 -21.34 -25.26
N GLU A 600 -18.24 -20.77 -26.16
CA GLU A 600 -17.17 -21.50 -26.85
C GLU A 600 -16.14 -22.10 -25.86
N ILE A 601 -15.82 -21.38 -24.78
CA ILE A 601 -14.91 -21.84 -23.72
C ILE A 601 -15.57 -22.93 -22.85
N SER A 602 -16.82 -22.77 -22.45
CA SER A 602 -17.52 -23.76 -21.61
C SER A 602 -17.75 -25.09 -22.34
N VAL A 603 -17.99 -25.05 -23.66
CA VAL A 603 -18.09 -26.26 -24.50
C VAL A 603 -16.73 -26.98 -24.66
N LEU A 604 -15.61 -26.25 -24.62
CA LEU A 604 -14.27 -26.86 -24.64
C LEU A 604 -13.98 -27.68 -23.38
N ASP A 605 -14.61 -27.36 -22.26
CA ASP A 605 -14.37 -28.00 -20.97
C ASP A 605 -15.05 -29.36 -20.83
N GLY A 606 -16.25 -29.52 -21.41
CA GLY A 606 -17.00 -30.77 -21.37
C GLY A 606 -16.33 -31.94 -22.09
N LEU A 607 -15.38 -31.68 -23.00
CA LEU A 607 -14.79 -32.74 -23.86
C LEU A 607 -13.28 -32.60 -24.16
N GLY A 608 -12.60 -31.47 -23.86
CA GLY A 608 -11.41 -31.10 -24.65
C GLY A 608 -10.14 -30.69 -23.90
N VAL A 609 -10.18 -29.84 -22.87
CA VAL A 609 -8.94 -29.17 -22.39
C VAL A 609 -7.94 -30.14 -21.75
N LEU A 610 -8.37 -31.01 -20.83
CA LEU A 610 -7.48 -32.02 -20.24
C LEU A 610 -6.96 -33.02 -21.28
N TRP A 611 -7.84 -33.49 -22.17
CA TRP A 611 -7.48 -34.42 -23.24
C TRP A 611 -6.46 -33.80 -24.21
N PHE A 612 -6.68 -32.53 -24.59
CA PHE A 612 -5.81 -31.79 -25.48
C PHE A 612 -4.46 -31.48 -24.82
N LEU A 613 -4.45 -31.13 -23.53
CA LEU A 613 -3.22 -30.95 -22.77
C LEU A 613 -2.42 -32.25 -22.65
N MET A 614 -3.10 -33.39 -22.45
CA MET A 614 -2.45 -34.70 -22.47
C MET A 614 -1.88 -35.03 -23.85
N ALA A 615 -2.58 -34.70 -24.93
CA ALA A 615 -2.07 -34.87 -26.30
C ALA A 615 -0.90 -33.93 -26.63
N ALA A 616 -0.96 -32.68 -26.17
CA ALA A 616 0.09 -31.69 -26.35
C ALA A 616 1.36 -32.02 -25.56
N ALA A 617 1.23 -32.71 -24.42
CA ALA A 617 2.34 -33.12 -23.57
C ALA A 617 3.17 -34.29 -24.12
N VAL A 618 2.70 -34.99 -25.16
CA VAL A 618 3.38 -36.13 -25.80
C VAL A 618 4.25 -35.68 -26.98
N GLN A 619 4.11 -34.43 -27.44
CA GLN A 619 4.99 -33.76 -28.40
C GLN A 619 6.03 -32.91 -27.66
#